data_AF-A0A0D8DKM9-F1
#
_entry.id   AF-A0A0D8DKM9-F1
#
_cell.length_a   1.000
_cell.length_b   1.000
_cell.length_c   1.000
_cell.angle_alpha   90.00
_cell.angle_beta   90.00
_cell.angle_gamma   90.00
#
_symmetry.space_group_name_H-M   'P 1'
#
loop_
_entity.id
_entity.type
_entity.pdbx_description
1 polymer ?
#
loop_
_entity_poly.entity_id
_entity_poly.type
_entity_poly.pdbx_seq_one_letter_code
_entity_poly.pdbx_strand_id
1 'polypeptide(L)'
;MENNELEHEIGTFYNELINSKKGYLQLFSRLQIQIEGWFRRELMKYFDGNVHELTNKNREVKIPGQEQGRRKKADFKIKINGDCCWIELKHLLIGNQINGR
;
A
#
# COMPACT_ATOMS: atom_id res chain seq x y z
N MET A 1 -6.35 -13.47 -16.01
CA MET A 1 -6.73 -14.33 -14.87
C MET A 1 -5.74 -14.21 -13.71
N GLU A 2 -4.48 -13.81 -13.93
CA GLU A 2 -3.44 -13.66 -12.88
C GLU A 2 -3.71 -12.56 -11.83
N ASN A 3 -4.48 -11.50 -12.14
CA ASN A 3 -4.75 -10.42 -11.17
C ASN A 3 -5.47 -10.92 -9.90
N ASN A 4 -6.33 -11.93 -10.00
CA ASN A 4 -7.09 -12.43 -8.83
C ASN A 4 -6.19 -13.20 -7.83
N GLU A 5 -5.14 -13.86 -8.30
CA GLU A 5 -4.26 -14.63 -7.41
C GLU A 5 -3.35 -13.70 -6.60
N LEU A 6 -2.75 -12.70 -7.25
CA LEU A 6 -1.96 -11.67 -6.57
C LEU A 6 -2.81 -10.87 -5.58
N GLU A 7 -4.01 -10.45 -5.98
CA GLU A 7 -4.93 -9.74 -5.09
C GLU A 7 -5.29 -10.59 -3.87
N HIS A 8 -5.52 -11.89 -4.07
CA HIS A 8 -5.78 -12.83 -2.98
C HIS A 8 -4.57 -13.03 -2.07
N GLU A 9 -3.36 -13.14 -2.61
CA GLU A 9 -2.12 -13.29 -1.85
C GLU A 9 -1.83 -12.05 -1.00
N ILE A 10 -1.88 -10.87 -1.61
CA ILE A 10 -1.73 -9.59 -0.90
C ILE A 10 -2.82 -9.44 0.16
N GLY A 11 -4.07 -9.82 -0.15
CA GLY A 11 -5.18 -9.81 0.79
C GLY A 11 -4.96 -10.73 1.99
N THR A 12 -4.41 -11.92 1.76
CA THR A 12 -4.08 -12.90 2.80
C THR A 12 -2.97 -12.35 3.70
N PHE A 13 -1.86 -11.91 3.09
CA PHE A 13 -0.76 -11.25 3.81
C PHE A 13 -1.26 -10.08 4.67
N TYR A 14 -2.15 -9.25 4.11
CA TYR A 14 -2.71 -8.10 4.79
C TYR A 14 -3.51 -8.49 6.04
N ASN A 15 -4.37 -9.49 5.91
CA ASN A 15 -5.18 -9.99 7.03
C ASN A 15 -4.30 -10.55 8.15
N GLU A 16 -3.27 -11.31 7.81
CA GLU A 16 -2.31 -11.84 8.78
C GLU A 16 -1.49 -10.73 9.46
N LEU A 17 -1.02 -9.75 8.67
CA LEU A 17 -0.29 -8.60 9.18
C LEU A 17 -1.13 -7.79 10.17
N ILE A 18 -2.37 -7.47 9.83
CA ILE A 18 -3.29 -6.75 10.74
C ILE A 18 -3.51 -7.55 12.02
N ASN A 19 -3.80 -8.85 11.90
CA ASN A 19 -4.07 -9.69 13.06
C ASN A 19 -2.86 -9.76 14.00
N SER A 20 -1.64 -9.91 13.45
CA SER A 20 -0.42 -9.95 14.24
C SER A 20 -0.03 -8.61 14.86
N LYS A 21 -0.49 -7.48 14.30
CA LYS A 21 -0.16 -6.11 14.75
C LYS A 21 -1.33 -5.36 15.39
N LYS A 22 -2.45 -6.04 15.66
CA LYS A 22 -3.70 -5.46 16.17
C LYS A 22 -3.51 -4.54 17.36
N GLY A 23 -2.67 -4.92 18.32
CA GLY A 23 -2.36 -4.10 19.51
C GLY A 23 -1.68 -2.77 19.17
N TYR A 24 -0.73 -2.77 18.23
CA TYR A 24 -0.06 -1.54 17.76
C TYR A 24 -1.02 -0.65 16.96
N LEU A 25 -1.87 -1.26 16.13
CA LEU A 25 -2.88 -0.52 15.36
C LEU A 25 -3.92 0.15 16.26
N GLN A 26 -4.37 -0.54 17.31
CA GLN A 26 -5.24 0.04 18.34
C GLN A 26 -4.57 1.22 19.05
N LEU A 27 -3.27 1.08 19.35
CA LEU A 27 -2.49 2.17 19.95
C LEU A 27 -2.36 3.37 19.01
N PHE A 28 -2.04 3.16 17.72
CA PHE A 28 -1.95 4.22 16.72
C PHE A 28 -3.29 4.95 16.55
N SER A 29 -4.39 4.21 16.50
CA SER A 29 -5.74 4.78 16.45
C SER A 29 -6.02 5.66 17.68
N ARG A 30 -5.73 5.17 18.88
CA ARG A 30 -5.89 5.95 20.13
C ARG A 30 -5.04 7.22 20.15
N LEU A 31 -3.84 7.16 19.58
CA LEU A 31 -2.91 8.28 19.49
C LEU A 31 -3.14 9.17 18.26
N GLN A 32 -4.15 8.89 17.44
CA GLN A 32 -4.44 9.59 16.18
C GLN A 32 -3.24 9.64 15.21
N ILE A 33 -2.39 8.61 15.24
CA ILE A 33 -1.21 8.51 14.37
C ILE A 33 -1.64 8.03 12.99
N GLN A 34 -1.17 8.71 11.95
CA GLN A 34 -1.37 8.29 10.56
C GLN A 34 -0.67 6.94 10.27
N ILE A 35 -1.46 5.93 9.92
CA ILE A 35 -0.97 4.56 9.70
C ILE A 35 -0.38 4.33 8.31
N GLU A 36 -0.62 5.24 7.36
CA GLU A 36 -0.26 5.03 5.95
C GLU A 36 1.24 4.78 5.77
N GLY A 37 2.09 5.58 6.42
CA GLY A 37 3.54 5.44 6.33
C GLY A 37 4.06 4.13 6.94
N TRP A 38 3.46 3.69 8.04
CA TRP A 38 3.76 2.39 8.65
C TRP A 38 3.35 1.26 7.70
N PHE A 39 2.13 1.33 7.17
CA PHE A 39 1.59 0.31 6.28
C PHE A 39 2.39 0.18 5.00
N ARG A 40 2.77 1.31 4.39
CA ARG A 40 3.64 1.34 3.21
C ARG A 40 4.95 0.60 3.46
N ARG A 41 5.55 0.76 4.64
CA ARG A 41 6.81 0.08 5.00
C ARG A 41 6.64 -1.43 5.13
N GLU A 42 5.53 -1.91 5.68
CA GLU A 42 5.29 -3.36 5.80
C GLU A 42 5.08 -4.00 4.42
N LEU A 43 4.37 -3.33 3.50
CA LEU A 43 4.25 -3.78 2.11
C LEU A 43 5.59 -3.84 1.37
N MET A 44 6.49 -2.87 1.58
CA MET A 44 7.84 -2.91 1.00
C MET A 44 8.61 -4.15 1.43
N LYS A 45 8.53 -4.52 2.72
CA LYS A 45 9.20 -5.73 3.24
C LYS A 45 8.62 -7.00 2.61
N TYR A 46 7.30 -7.05 2.43
CA TYR A 46 6.64 -8.18 1.79
C TYR A 46 7.12 -8.36 0.35
N PHE A 47 7.14 -7.30 -0.46
CA PHE A 47 7.62 -7.40 -1.85
C PHE A 47 9.11 -7.72 -1.94
N ASP A 48 9.95 -7.14 -1.08
CA ASP A 48 11.38 -7.45 -1.04
C ASP A 48 11.64 -8.94 -0.68
N GLY A 49 10.73 -9.62 0.01
CA GLY A 49 10.85 -11.02 0.43
C GLY A 49 10.25 -12.06 -0.52
N ASN A 50 9.25 -11.71 -1.34
CA ASN A 50 8.46 -12.67 -2.14
C ASN A 50 8.86 -12.75 -3.62
N VAL A 51 10.15 -12.58 -3.94
CA VAL A 51 10.70 -12.68 -5.32
C VAL A 51 10.12 -11.63 -6.31
N HIS A 52 9.26 -10.73 -5.84
CA HIS A 52 8.74 -9.63 -6.65
C HIS A 52 9.78 -8.51 -6.75
N GLU A 53 10.09 -8.06 -7.96
CA GLU A 53 11.05 -6.99 -8.16
C GLU A 53 10.38 -5.62 -7.95
N LEU A 54 10.71 -4.97 -6.84
CA LEU A 54 10.30 -3.60 -6.56
C LEU A 54 11.19 -2.64 -7.36
N THR A 55 10.67 -2.17 -8.50
CA THR A 55 11.45 -1.35 -9.45
C THR A 55 11.56 0.13 -9.04
N ASN A 56 10.76 0.59 -8.07
CA ASN A 56 10.91 1.92 -7.50
C ASN A 56 10.67 1.89 -5.99
N LYS A 57 11.75 1.97 -5.22
CA LYS A 57 11.72 2.11 -3.76
C LYS A 57 11.39 3.55 -3.30
N ASN A 58 11.40 4.50 -4.24
CA ASN A 58 11.07 5.90 -3.98
C ASN A 58 9.56 6.15 -4.13
N ARG A 59 9.04 7.01 -3.25
CA ARG A 59 7.64 7.47 -3.26
C ARG A 59 7.31 8.10 -4.62
N GLU A 60 6.06 7.91 -5.06
CA GLU A 60 5.45 8.61 -6.20
C GLU A 60 5.92 8.19 -7.61
N VAL A 61 5.67 6.93 -7.99
CA VAL A 61 5.97 6.44 -9.33
C VAL A 61 5.04 7.08 -10.36
N LYS A 62 5.63 7.78 -11.34
CA LYS A 62 4.86 8.34 -12.47
C LYS A 62 4.28 7.21 -13.32
N ILE A 63 2.98 7.27 -13.57
CA ILE A 63 2.31 6.37 -14.51
C ILE A 63 2.51 6.93 -15.94
N PRO A 64 3.16 6.21 -16.86
CA PRO A 64 3.36 6.68 -18.22
C PRO A 64 2.03 6.79 -19.00
N GLY A 65 1.95 7.74 -19.95
CA GLY A 65 0.79 7.88 -20.85
C GLY A 65 -0.36 8.77 -20.36
N GLN A 66 -0.20 9.54 -19.28
CA GLN A 66 -1.22 10.49 -18.82
C GLN A 66 -1.06 11.89 -19.46
N GLU A 67 -2.20 12.52 -19.80
CA GLU A 67 -2.28 13.87 -20.38
C GLU A 67 -1.60 14.94 -19.50
N GLN A 68 -1.09 15.99 -20.16
CA GLN A 68 -0.49 17.15 -19.49
C GLN A 68 -1.51 17.78 -18.52
N GLY A 69 -1.23 17.69 -17.22
CA GLY A 69 -2.04 18.31 -16.16
C GLY A 69 -2.53 17.35 -15.07
N ARG A 70 -2.57 16.04 -15.33
CA ARG A 70 -2.95 15.02 -14.34
C ARG A 70 -1.82 14.02 -14.09
N ARG A 71 -0.79 14.46 -13.37
CA ARG A 71 0.28 13.54 -12.93
C ARG A 71 -0.23 12.65 -11.81
N LYS A 72 -0.88 11.52 -12.15
CA LYS A 72 -1.12 10.45 -11.18
C LYS A 72 0.20 9.76 -10.83
N LYS A 73 0.42 9.62 -9.54
CA LYS A 73 1.57 8.97 -8.93
C LYS A 73 1.06 7.74 -8.20
N ALA A 74 1.66 6.59 -8.46
CA ALA A 74 1.42 5.38 -7.70
C ALA A 74 2.40 5.28 -6.54
N ASP A 75 2.05 4.52 -5.52
CA ASP A 75 2.90 4.33 -4.35
C ASP A 75 4.02 3.34 -4.59
N PHE A 76 3.72 2.32 -5.39
CA PHE A 76 4.68 1.31 -5.81
C PHE A 76 4.53 0.98 -7.30
N LYS A 77 5.64 0.52 -7.86
CA LYS A 77 5.67 -0.21 -9.13
C LYS A 77 6.41 -1.52 -8.90
N ILE A 78 5.73 -2.63 -9.14
CA ILE A 78 6.28 -3.97 -8.99
C ILE A 78 6.29 -4.67 -10.35
N LYS A 79 7.17 -5.65 -10.49
CA LYS A 79 7.23 -6.53 -11.66
C LYS A 79 6.82 -7.94 -11.27
N ILE A 80 5.83 -8.49 -11.96
CA ILE A 80 5.29 -9.83 -11.73
C ILE A 80 5.30 -10.55 -13.07
N ASN A 81 5.98 -11.71 -13.15
CA ASN A 81 6.06 -12.52 -14.38
C ASN A 81 6.49 -11.76 -15.65
N GLY A 82 7.20 -10.63 -15.51
CA GLY A 82 7.58 -9.78 -16.64
C GLY A 82 6.73 -8.51 -16.78
N ASP A 83 5.51 -8.52 -16.26
CA ASP A 83 4.53 -7.44 -16.35
C ASP A 83 4.70 -6.41 -15.24
N CYS A 84 4.40 -5.15 -15.57
CA CYS A 84 4.43 -4.04 -14.63
C CYS A 84 3.06 -3.82 -13.99
N CYS A 85 3.02 -3.82 -12.66
CA CYS A 85 1.83 -3.46 -11.89
C CYS A 85 2.09 -2.18 -11.09
N TRP A 86 1.09 -1.31 -11.00
CA TRP A 86 1.13 -0.08 -10.20
C TRP A 86 0.14 -0.20 -9.05
N ILE A 87 0.61 0.10 -7.83
CA ILE A 87 -0.18 -0.04 -6.62
C ILE A 87 -0.37 1.35 -6.00
N GLU A 88 -1.62 1.71 -5.71
CA GLU A 88 -2.02 2.92 -4.99
C GLU A 88 -2.62 2.51 -3.64
N LEU A 89 -2.07 3.04 -2.55
CA LEU A 89 -2.59 2.86 -1.21
C LEU A 89 -3.64 3.92 -0.92
N LYS A 90 -4.83 3.47 -0.53
CA LYS A 90 -5.89 4.35 -0.05
C LYS A 90 -6.25 3.96 1.36
N HIS A 91 -6.16 4.93 2.27
CA HIS A 91 -6.66 4.76 3.62
C HIS A 91 -8.03 5.46 3.71
N LEU A 92 -9.02 4.74 4.21
CA LEU A 92 -10.33 5.29 4.54
C LEU A 92 -10.41 5.36 6.06
N LEU A 93 -10.46 6.59 6.60
CA LEU A 93 -10.75 6.80 8.01
C LEU A 93 -12.25 6.59 8.21
N ILE A 94 -12.62 5.45 8.79
CA ILE A 94 -14.02 5.13 9.12
C ILE A 94 -14.21 5.46 10.60
N GLY A 95 -14.79 6.64 10.91
CA GLY A 95 -15.06 7.11 12.26
C GLY A 95 -15.32 8.62 12.35
N ASN A 96 -15.68 9.11 13.54
CA ASN A 96 -15.93 10.53 13.77
C ASN A 96 -14.62 11.32 13.69
N GLN A 97 -14.41 12.05 12.60
CA GLN A 97 -13.41 13.10 12.55
C GLN A 97 -13.86 14.22 13.48
N ILE A 98 -13.10 14.49 14.54
CA ILE A 98 -13.26 15.74 15.27
C ILE A 98 -12.72 16.80 14.33
N ASN A 99 -13.62 17.55 13.68
CA ASN A 99 -13.24 18.74 12.93
C ASN A 99 -12.48 19.65 13.90
N GLY A 100 -11.17 19.80 13.66
CA GLY A 100 -10.36 20.77 14.39
C GLY A 100 -10.99 22.14 14.24
N ARG A 101 -11.26 22.79 15.38
CA ARG A 101 -11.58 24.21 15.44
C ARG A 101 -10.36 25.03 15.05
#